data_AF-A0A662SZS3-F1
#
_entry.id   AF-A0A662SZS3-F1
#
_cell.length_a   1.000
_cell.length_b   1.000
_cell.length_c   1.000
_cell.angle_alpha   90.00
_cell.angle_beta   90.00
_cell.angle_gamma   90.00
#
_symmetry.space_group_name_H-M   'P 1'
#
loop_
_entity.id
_entity.type
_entity.pdbx_description
1 polymer ?
#
loop_
_entity_poly.entity_id
_entity_poly.type
_entity_poly.pdbx_seq_one_letter_code
_entity_poly.pdbx_strand_id
1 'polypeptide(L)'
;MAYLLGVGRVCVKTAGREAGRKCVIVKVIDKNYRLVTGPPELTGVRRRKCNIKHLEPLPYVLDIGEDASDEEVAKKLLEANILSEQDLVKKQVKP
;
A
#
# COMPACT_ATOMS: atom_id res chain seq x y z
N MET A 1 5.25 -15.88 -13.79
CA MET A 1 5.48 -15.91 -12.31
C MET A 1 4.74 -14.74 -11.70
N ALA A 2 3.65 -14.99 -10.97
CA ALA A 2 2.90 -13.94 -10.29
C ALA A 2 3.72 -13.43 -9.09
N TYR A 3 4.37 -12.28 -9.23
CA TYR A 3 5.06 -11.65 -8.12
C TYR A 3 4.01 -11.02 -7.19
N LEU A 4 3.69 -11.71 -6.08
CA LEU A 4 2.65 -11.32 -5.12
C LEU A 4 2.81 -9.90 -4.55
N LEU A 5 4.01 -9.30 -4.65
CA LEU A 5 4.37 -7.95 -4.19
C LEU A 5 4.86 -7.08 -5.35
N GLY A 6 4.15 -7.17 -6.48
CA GLY A 6 4.41 -6.40 -7.69
C GLY A 6 3.85 -4.99 -7.61
N VAL A 7 4.07 -4.20 -8.65
CA VAL A 7 3.44 -2.88 -8.82
C VAL A 7 1.91 -3.05 -8.79
N GLY A 8 1.23 -2.10 -8.14
CA GLY A 8 -0.22 -2.11 -7.99
C GLY A 8 -0.75 -2.99 -6.87
N ARG A 9 0.08 -3.82 -6.22
CA ARG A 9 -0.38 -4.61 -5.08
C ARG A 9 -0.68 -3.72 -3.88
N VAL A 10 -1.87 -3.91 -3.29
CA VAL A 10 -2.23 -3.29 -2.02
C VAL A 10 -1.65 -4.12 -0.87
N CYS A 11 -1.03 -3.45 0.09
CA CYS A 11 -0.40 -4.07 1.26
C CYS A 11 -0.78 -3.32 2.54
N VAL A 12 -0.63 -3.97 3.68
CA VAL A 12 -0.68 -3.33 5.00
C VAL A 12 0.72 -3.33 5.60
N LYS A 13 1.10 -2.22 6.21
CA LYS A 13 2.30 -2.18 7.05
C LYS A 13 2.04 -2.91 8.36
N THR A 14 2.82 -3.95 8.63
CA THR A 14 2.73 -4.70 9.90
C THR A 14 3.56 -4.06 11.00
N ALA A 15 4.58 -3.26 10.64
CA ALA A 15 5.54 -2.70 11.59
C ALA A 15 5.89 -1.21 11.31
N GLY A 16 6.26 -0.50 12.38
CA GLY A 16 6.73 0.89 12.35
C GLY A 16 5.66 1.92 12.73
N ARG A 17 5.99 3.22 12.56
CA ARG A 17 5.08 4.35 12.92
C ARG A 17 3.76 4.36 12.16
N GLU A 18 3.71 3.68 11.02
CA GLU A 18 2.54 3.56 10.15
C GLU A 18 1.98 2.13 10.15
N ALA A 19 2.29 1.33 11.19
CA ALA A 19 1.71 0.01 11.33
C ALA A 19 0.17 0.06 11.35
N GLY A 20 -0.46 -0.91 10.69
CA GLY A 20 -1.91 -0.98 10.50
C GLY A 20 -2.43 -0.10 9.35
N ARG A 21 -1.58 0.70 8.67
CA ARG A 21 -2.01 1.52 7.53
C ARG A 21 -1.83 0.77 6.22
N LYS A 22 -2.79 0.96 5.32
CA LYS A 22 -2.74 0.46 3.95
C LYS A 22 -1.80 1.30 3.08
N CYS A 23 -1.13 0.65 2.15
CA CYS A 23 -0.30 1.27 1.14
C CYS A 23 -0.34 0.46 -0.15
N VAL A 24 0.12 1.07 -1.23
CA VAL A 24 0.21 0.46 -2.55
C VAL A 24 1.67 0.44 -2.98
N ILE A 25 2.09 -0.66 -3.58
CA ILE A 25 3.42 -0.76 -4.18
C ILE A 25 3.42 -0.05 -5.53
N VAL A 26 4.28 0.95 -5.68
CA VAL A 26 4.39 1.75 -6.91
C VAL A 26 5.57 1.31 -7.77
N LYS A 27 6.62 0.80 -7.12
CA LYS A 27 7.86 0.42 -7.81
C LYS A 27 8.60 -0.70 -7.09
N VAL A 28 9.24 -1.56 -7.87
CA VAL A 28 10.17 -2.57 -7.38
C VAL A 28 11.57 -1.99 -7.43
N ILE A 29 12.17 -1.74 -6.27
CA ILE A 29 13.54 -1.18 -6.20
C ILE A 29 14.56 -2.33 -6.24
N ASP A 30 14.43 -3.27 -5.30
CA ASP A 30 15.40 -4.36 -5.09
C ASP A 30 14.68 -5.70 -4.87
N LYS A 31 15.42 -6.77 -4.54
CA LYS A 31 14.82 -8.04 -4.11
C LYS A 31 14.03 -7.91 -2.79
N ASN A 32 14.50 -7.07 -1.87
CA ASN A 32 13.96 -6.94 -0.51
C ASN A 32 13.15 -5.66 -0.27
N TYR A 33 13.21 -4.70 -1.19
CA TYR A 33 12.67 -3.37 -0.98
C TYR A 33 11.69 -2.97 -2.07
N ARG A 34 10.58 -2.37 -1.65
CA ARG A 34 9.55 -1.83 -2.52
C ARG A 34 9.40 -0.34 -2.25
N LEU A 35 9.10 0.43 -3.29
CA LEU A 35 8.60 1.79 -3.12
C LEU A 35 7.11 1.68 -2.87
N VAL A 36 6.68 2.13 -1.70
CA VAL A 36 5.26 2.17 -1.35
C VAL A 36 4.80 3.61 -1.29
N THR A 37 3.58 3.85 -1.75
CA THR A 37 2.86 5.11 -1.52
C THR A 37 1.51 4.80 -0.92
N GLY A 38 1.03 5.68 -0.07
CA GLY A 38 -0.36 5.75 0.31
C GLY A 38 -0.71 7.23 0.36
N PRO A 39 -1.61 7.73 -0.50
CA PRO A 39 -1.92 9.16 -0.55
C PRO A 39 -2.10 9.70 0.88
N PRO A 40 -1.31 10.70 1.31
CA PRO A 40 -1.29 11.14 2.71
C PRO A 40 -2.68 11.55 3.21
N GLU A 41 -3.49 12.07 2.31
CA GLU A 41 -4.88 12.48 2.55
C GLU A 41 -5.81 11.29 2.84
N LEU A 42 -5.53 10.10 2.30
CA LEU A 42 -6.37 8.91 2.46
C LEU A 42 -5.87 8.00 3.59
N THR A 43 -4.59 7.64 3.56
CA THR A 43 -4.01 6.60 4.42
C THR A 43 -2.94 7.13 5.36
N GLY A 44 -2.43 8.35 5.10
CA GLY A 44 -1.34 8.94 5.87
C GLY A 44 0.01 8.22 5.71
N VAL A 45 0.22 7.44 4.64
CA VAL A 45 1.47 6.71 4.40
C VAL A 45 2.37 7.45 3.41
N ARG A 46 3.40 8.13 3.90
CA ARG A 46 4.30 8.87 3.00
C ARG A 46 5.00 7.94 2.00
N ARG A 47 5.16 8.41 0.76
CA ARG A 47 5.94 7.74 -0.31
C ARG A 47 7.34 7.46 0.20
N ARG A 48 7.69 6.18 0.36
CA ARG A 48 8.98 5.77 0.93
C ARG A 48 9.39 4.36 0.51
N LYS A 49 10.68 4.08 0.62
CA LYS A 49 11.22 2.72 0.54
C LYS A 49 10.80 1.91 1.78
N CYS A 50 10.24 0.72 1.59
CA CYS A 50 9.89 -0.20 2.65
C CYS A 50 10.43 -1.60 2.37
N ASN A 51 10.82 -2.29 3.44
CA ASN A 51 11.23 -3.68 3.37
C ASN A 51 9.98 -4.55 3.21
N ILE A 52 10.06 -5.55 2.32
CA ILE A 52 9.01 -6.54 2.08
C ILE A 52 8.60 -7.26 3.37
N LYS A 53 9.53 -7.50 4.30
CA LYS A 53 9.23 -8.15 5.58
C LYS A 53 8.20 -7.42 6.44
N HIS A 54 8.01 -6.11 6.21
CA HIS A 54 7.07 -5.28 6.97
C HIS A 54 5.76 -5.04 6.20
N LEU A 55 5.60 -5.70 5.05
CA LEU A 55 4.44 -5.54 4.17
C LEU A 55 3.71 -6.87 4.11
N GLU A 56 2.42 -6.84 4.42
CA GLU A 56 1.53 -7.96 4.23
C GLU A 56 0.65 -7.70 3.00
N PRO A 57 0.74 -8.51 1.93
CA PRO A 57 -0.05 -8.29 0.72
C PRO A 57 -1.51 -8.65 0.96
N LEU A 58 -2.41 -7.75 0.59
CA LEU A 58 -3.85 -7.97 0.57
C LEU A 58 -4.27 -8.59 -0.77
N PRO A 59 -5.43 -9.26 -0.88
CA PRO A 59 -5.89 -9.89 -2.14
C PRO A 59 -6.15 -8.90 -3.28
N TYR A 60 -6.19 -7.59 -3.01
CA TYR A 60 -6.44 -6.56 -4.00
C TYR A 60 -5.23 -6.19 -4.85
N VAL A 61 -5.45 -5.94 -6.14
CA VAL A 61 -4.46 -5.41 -7.09
C VAL A 61 -5.09 -4.22 -7.79
N LEU A 62 -4.39 -3.10 -7.78
CA LEU A 62 -4.72 -1.91 -8.57
C LEU A 62 -3.97 -1.97 -9.89
N ASP A 63 -4.65 -1.58 -10.95
CA ASP A 63 -4.01 -1.39 -12.24
C ASP A 63 -3.42 0.02 -12.33
N ILE A 64 -2.14 0.14 -11.93
CA ILE A 64 -1.36 1.38 -11.95
C ILE A 64 -0.03 1.17 -12.69
N GLY A 65 0.46 2.23 -13.32
CA GLY A 65 1.79 2.25 -13.93
C GLY A 65 2.91 2.21 -12.90
N GLU A 66 4.09 1.79 -13.34
CA GLU A 66 5.30 1.89 -12.52
C GLU A 66 5.63 3.36 -12.27
N ASP A 67 5.92 3.70 -11.01
CA ASP A 67 6.16 5.08 -10.55
C ASP A 67 4.96 6.05 -10.61
N ALA A 68 3.72 5.53 -10.69
CA ALA A 68 2.48 6.32 -10.66
C ALA A 68 2.49 7.44 -9.59
N SER A 69 1.89 8.57 -9.94
CA SER A 69 1.83 9.74 -9.06
C SER A 69 0.86 9.52 -7.90
N ASP A 70 1.01 10.28 -6.82
CA ASP A 70 0.16 10.13 -5.63
C ASP A 70 -1.32 10.43 -5.96
N GLU A 71 -1.58 11.33 -6.92
CA GLU A 71 -2.92 11.64 -7.44
C GLU A 71 -3.55 10.48 -8.22
N GLU A 72 -2.77 9.84 -9.11
CA GLU A 72 -3.25 8.67 -9.87
C GLU A 72 -3.57 7.50 -8.93
N VAL A 73 -2.71 7.27 -7.93
CA VAL A 73 -2.94 6.23 -6.93
C VAL A 73 -4.18 6.55 -6.10
N ALA A 74 -4.42 7.82 -5.74
CA ALA A 74 -5.63 8.24 -5.04
C ALA A 74 -6.90 7.99 -5.86
N LYS A 75 -6.90 8.37 -7.15
CA LYS A 75 -8.01 8.12 -8.08
C LYS A 75 -8.29 6.63 -8.22
N LYS A 76 -7.25 5.81 -8.45
CA LYS A 76 -7.38 4.36 -8.62
C LYS A 76 -7.84 3.66 -7.35
N LEU A 77 -7.42 4.13 -6.18
CA LEU A 77 -7.92 3.64 -4.88
C LEU A 77 -9.41 3.93 -4.70
N LEU A 78 -9.86 5.12 -5.10
CA LEU A 78 -11.27 5.51 -5.07
C LEU A 78 -12.09 4.70 -6.09
N GLU A 79 -11.63 4.60 -7.33
CA GLU A 79 -12.28 3.86 -8.44
C GLU A 79 -12.41 2.37 -8.16
N ALA A 80 -11.36 1.77 -7.59
CA ALA A 80 -11.39 0.35 -7.26
C ALA A 80 -12.42 0.03 -6.16
N ASN A 81 -13.03 1.05 -5.54
CA ASN A 81 -14.03 0.94 -4.49
C ASN A 81 -13.60 -0.01 -3.34
N ILE A 82 -12.27 -0.17 -3.16
CA ILE A 82 -11.63 -0.88 -2.03
C ILE A 82 -11.73 -0.03 -0.74
N LEU A 83 -12.42 1.11 -0.82
CA LEU A 83 -12.94 1.89 0.29
C LEU A 83 -14.38 1.44 0.61
N SER A 84 -14.60 0.16 0.91
CA SER A 84 -15.68 -0.16 1.85
C SER A 84 -15.23 0.35 3.21
N GLU A 85 -16.05 1.18 3.87
CA GLU A 85 -15.79 1.96 5.09
C GLU A 85 -15.11 1.22 6.27
N GLN A 86 -14.92 -0.09 6.20
CA GLN A 86 -14.42 -0.96 7.27
C GLN A 86 -12.89 -1.00 7.41
N ASP A 87 -12.13 -0.47 6.45
CA ASP A 87 -10.66 -0.61 6.40
C ASP A 87 -9.86 0.62 6.88
N LEU A 88 -10.55 1.72 7.20
CA LEU A 88 -9.99 2.82 7.99
C LEU A 88 -9.95 2.48 9.50
N VAL A 89 -10.50 1.32 9.88
CA VAL A 89 -10.53 0.85 11.25
C VAL A 89 -9.14 0.32 11.63
N LYS A 90 -8.45 1.16 12.39
CA LYS A 90 -7.54 0.78 13.47
C LYS A 90 -7.82 -0.67 13.91
N LYS A 91 -7.03 -1.65 13.45
CA LYS A 91 -6.77 -2.80 14.32
C LYS A 91 -5.94 -2.21 15.45
N GLN A 92 -6.62 -1.76 16.51
CA GLN A 92 -6.00 -1.64 17.82
C GLN A 92 -5.46 -3.03 18.12
N VAL A 93 -4.16 -3.22 17.89
CA VAL A 93 -3.44 -4.26 18.59
C VAL A 93 -3.37 -3.72 20.03
N LYS A 94 -4.34 -4.13 20.83
CA LYS A 94 -4.34 -3.92 22.29
C LYS A 94 -3.10 -4.64 22.88
N PRO A 95 -2.58 -4.13 24.01
CA PRO A 95 -1.16 -4.12 24.37
C PRO A 95 -0.54 -5.49 24.58
#